data_AF-A0A2G9URR0-F1
#
_entry.id   AF-A0A2G9URR0-F1
#
_cell.length_a   1.000
_cell.length_b   1.000
_cell.length_c   1.000
_cell.angle_alpha   90.00
_cell.angle_beta   90.00
_cell.angle_gamma   90.00
#
_symmetry.space_group_name_H-M   'P 1'
#
loop_
_entity.id
_entity.type
_entity.pdbx_description
1 polymer ?
#
loop_
_entity_poly.entity_id
_entity_poly.type
_entity_poly.pdbx_seq_one_letter_code
_entity_poly.pdbx_strand_id
1 'polypeptide(L)'
;MVLVPVHPDEQKFVDTALRLVKDAGRLVRDAFDQTNCVVKTKASDVDLVTETDQAVEKLLIEGLSKAFPDHRFIGEESTANGAKVEYTNAPTWIIDPIDGTTNFVHRCVCRLLIISLYYLAN
;
A
#
# COMPACT_ATOMS: atom_id res chain seq x y z
N MET A 1 -23.81 -12.64 -13.38
CA MET A 1 -24.07 -11.56 -12.41
C MET A 1 -23.32 -10.35 -12.92
N VAL A 2 -24.03 -9.39 -13.51
CA VAL A 2 -23.41 -8.16 -14.03
C VAL A 2 -23.17 -7.26 -12.82
N LEU A 3 -21.91 -7.11 -12.42
CA LEU A 3 -21.54 -6.06 -11.48
C LEU A 3 -21.76 -4.76 -12.22
N VAL A 4 -22.84 -4.06 -11.88
CA VAL A 4 -23.01 -2.66 -12.29
C VAL A 4 -21.80 -1.92 -11.73
N PRO A 5 -21.05 -1.14 -12.52
CA PRO A 5 -19.96 -0.34 -12.00
C PRO A 5 -20.56 0.56 -10.92
N VAL A 6 -20.08 0.43 -9.70
CA VAL A 6 -20.66 1.13 -8.56
C VAL A 6 -20.31 2.64 -8.68
N HIS A 7 -19.30 2.99 -9.51
CA HIS A 7 -18.89 4.36 -9.85
C HIS A 7 -18.55 4.46 -11.35
N PRO A 8 -18.90 5.54 -12.07
CA PRO A 8 -18.62 5.68 -13.50
C PRO A 8 -17.13 5.61 -13.86
N ASP A 9 -16.25 5.99 -12.92
CA ASP A 9 -14.79 5.94 -13.07
C ASP A 9 -14.11 4.73 -12.40
N GLU A 10 -14.87 3.72 -11.96
CA GLU A 10 -14.31 2.57 -11.21
C GLU A 10 -13.12 1.92 -11.94
N GLN A 11 -13.25 1.70 -13.25
CA GLN A 11 -12.17 1.10 -14.05
C GLN A 11 -10.89 1.96 -14.03
N LYS A 12 -11.03 3.29 -14.06
CA LYS A 12 -9.90 4.22 -14.00
C LYS A 12 -9.19 4.15 -12.65
N PHE A 13 -9.95 3.98 -11.57
CA PHE A 13 -9.40 3.80 -10.22
C PHE A 13 -8.59 2.51 -10.15
N VAL A 14 -9.18 1.40 -10.61
CA VAL A 14 -8.54 0.08 -10.63
C VAL A 14 -7.28 0.08 -11.48
N ASP A 15 -7.33 0.63 -12.70
CA ASP A 15 -6.17 0.64 -13.60
C ASP A 15 -5.00 1.47 -13.03
N THR A 16 -5.33 2.60 -12.40
CA THR A 16 -4.33 3.46 -11.74
C THR A 16 -3.71 2.75 -10.55
N ALA A 17 -4.54 2.16 -9.68
CA ALA A 17 -4.07 1.41 -8.53
C ALA A 17 -3.21 0.23 -8.96
N LEU A 18 -3.64 -0.56 -9.96
CA LEU A 18 -2.91 -1.72 -10.45
C LEU A 18 -1.51 -1.35 -10.97
N ARG A 19 -1.38 -0.21 -11.65
CA ARG A 19 -0.07 0.29 -12.10
C ARG A 19 0.83 0.62 -10.91
N LEU A 20 0.31 1.34 -9.92
CA LEU A 20 1.07 1.71 -8.72
C LEU A 20 1.45 0.50 -7.87
N VAL A 21 0.56 -0.49 -7.74
CA VAL A 21 0.83 -1.78 -7.08
C VAL A 21 1.97 -2.52 -7.77
N LYS A 22 2.01 -2.55 -9.11
CA LYS A 22 3.13 -3.15 -9.85
C LYS A 22 4.44 -2.42 -9.60
N ASP A 23 4.41 -1.10 -9.39
CA ASP A 23 5.60 -0.31 -9.09
C ASP A 23 6.08 -0.57 -7.65
N ALA A 24 5.16 -0.58 -6.68
CA ALA A 24 5.42 -0.97 -5.29
C ALA A 24 5.97 -2.41 -5.18
N GLY A 25 5.42 -3.36 -5.94
CA GLY A 25 5.91 -4.74 -5.97
C GLY A 25 7.35 -4.87 -6.48
N ARG A 26 7.82 -3.95 -7.33
CA ARG A 26 9.25 -3.90 -7.71
C ARG A 26 10.10 -3.40 -6.55
N LEU A 27 9.65 -2.36 -5.84
CA LEU A 27 10.34 -1.82 -4.66
C LEU A 27 10.51 -2.91 -3.57
N VAL A 28 9.44 -3.63 -3.25
CA VAL A 28 9.48 -4.73 -2.26
C VAL A 28 10.46 -5.83 -2.69
N ARG A 29 10.48 -6.20 -3.97
CA ARG A 29 11.42 -7.21 -4.49
C ARG A 29 12.86 -6.72 -4.41
N ASP A 30 13.12 -5.49 -4.83
CA ASP A 30 14.46 -4.92 -4.84
C ASP A 30 15.01 -4.80 -3.40
N ALA A 31 14.15 -4.43 -2.44
CA ALA A 31 14.51 -4.43 -1.01
C ALA A 31 14.84 -5.84 -0.50
N PHE A 32 14.09 -6.86 -0.91
CA PHE A 32 14.37 -8.26 -0.57
C PHE A 32 15.67 -8.79 -1.18
N ASP A 33 15.98 -8.41 -2.42
CA ASP A 33 17.25 -8.79 -3.06
C ASP A 33 18.43 -8.10 -2.38
N GLN A 34 18.26 -6.86 -1.91
CA GLN A 34 19.27 -6.14 -1.13
C GLN A 34 19.52 -6.78 0.23
N THR A 35 18.49 -7.26 0.94
CA THR A 35 18.71 -7.96 2.22
C THR A 35 19.53 -9.23 2.01
N ASN A 36 19.31 -9.98 0.93
CA ASN A 36 20.14 -11.14 0.57
C ASN A 36 21.61 -10.78 0.32
N CYS A 37 21.92 -9.54 -0.11
CA CYS A 37 23.29 -9.06 -0.29
C CYS A 37 23.89 -8.38 0.96
N VAL A 38 23.08 -7.76 1.82
CA VAL A 38 23.49 -6.84 2.90
C VAL A 38 23.46 -7.48 4.31
N VAL A 39 23.03 -8.73 4.46
CA VAL A 39 23.15 -9.52 5.73
C VAL A 39 24.58 -9.57 6.32
N LYS A 40 25.60 -9.00 5.66
CA LYS A 40 26.94 -8.77 6.23
C LYS A 40 27.13 -7.48 7.03
N THR A 41 26.22 -6.49 7.02
CA THR A 41 26.48 -5.21 7.71
C THR A 41 25.24 -4.54 8.29
N LYS A 42 25.03 -4.75 9.60
CA LYS A 42 24.51 -3.79 10.61
C LYS A 42 23.03 -3.37 10.68
N ALA A 43 22.16 -3.64 9.72
CA ALA A 43 20.71 -3.34 9.88
C ALA A 43 19.94 -4.58 10.38
N SER A 44 19.00 -4.42 11.32
CA SER A 44 18.13 -5.53 11.72
C SER A 44 17.08 -5.77 10.63
N ASP A 45 16.69 -7.03 10.42
CA ASP A 45 15.71 -7.38 9.41
C ASP A 45 14.38 -6.61 9.62
N VAL A 46 14.05 -6.28 10.87
CA VAL A 46 12.82 -5.54 11.27
C VAL A 46 12.84 -4.10 10.76
N ASP A 47 13.97 -3.41 10.89
CA ASP A 47 14.10 -2.01 10.44
C ASP A 47 13.90 -1.91 8.91
N LEU A 48 14.43 -2.88 8.16
CA LEU A 48 14.32 -2.93 6.70
C LEU A 48 12.89 -3.18 6.23
N VAL A 49 12.09 -3.93 7.00
CA VAL A 49 10.67 -4.13 6.72
C VAL A 49 9.95 -2.80 6.87
N THR A 50 10.09 -2.15 8.03
CA THR A 50 9.45 -0.86 8.29
C THR A 50 9.84 0.22 7.27
N GLU A 51 11.10 0.30 6.84
CA GLU A 51 11.51 1.22 5.78
C GLU A 51 10.85 0.91 4.43
N THR A 52 10.71 -0.38 4.10
CA THR A 52 10.04 -0.82 2.87
C THR A 52 8.55 -0.52 2.91
N ASP A 53 7.89 -0.77 4.05
CA ASP A 53 6.47 -0.46 4.29
C ASP A 53 6.18 1.03 4.07
N GLN A 54 6.97 1.89 4.70
CA GLN A 54 6.84 3.34 4.57
C GLN A 54 7.09 3.81 3.12
N ALA A 55 8.06 3.22 2.43
CA ALA A 55 8.35 3.55 1.04
C ALA A 55 7.21 3.15 0.09
N VAL A 56 6.61 1.98 0.30
CA VAL A 56 5.44 1.51 -0.45
C VAL A 56 4.23 2.40 -0.19
N GLU A 57 3.89 2.66 1.08
CA GLU A 57 2.75 3.51 1.43
C GLU A 57 2.87 4.89 0.77
N LYS A 58 4.06 5.50 0.88
CA LYS A 58 4.35 6.80 0.27
C LYS A 58 4.18 6.78 -1.24
N LEU A 59 4.70 5.76 -1.93
CA LEU A 59 4.57 5.62 -3.39
C LEU A 59 3.10 5.56 -3.81
N LEU A 60 2.31 4.76 -3.10
CA LEU A 60 0.88 4.59 -3.39
C LEU A 60 0.10 5.88 -3.14
N ILE A 61 0.28 6.51 -1.97
CA ILE A 61 -0.39 7.77 -1.62
C ILE A 61 -0.01 8.87 -2.61
N GLU A 62 1.27 9.07 -2.91
CA GLU A 62 1.70 10.11 -3.86
C GLU A 62 1.15 9.86 -5.27
N GLY A 63 1.17 8.62 -5.74
CA GLY A 63 0.68 8.25 -7.05
C GLY A 63 -0.82 8.44 -7.19
N LEU A 64 -1.58 8.01 -6.19
CA LEU A 64 -3.03 8.15 -6.16
C LEU A 64 -3.45 9.60 -5.93
N SER A 65 -2.76 10.36 -5.09
CA SER A 65 -3.05 11.78 -4.84
C SER A 65 -2.86 12.63 -6.10
N LYS A 66 -1.86 12.30 -6.95
CA LYS A 66 -1.66 12.96 -8.25
C LYS A 66 -2.77 12.64 -9.24
N ALA A 67 -3.28 11.41 -9.23
CA ALA A 67 -4.34 10.98 -10.14
C ALA A 67 -5.74 11.42 -9.67
N PHE A 68 -5.94 11.50 -8.36
CA PHE A 68 -7.22 11.75 -7.69
C PHE A 68 -7.04 12.72 -6.50
N PRO A 69 -6.89 14.02 -6.75
CA PRO A 69 -6.62 15.02 -5.71
C PRO A 69 -7.71 15.15 -4.64
N ASP A 70 -8.96 14.82 -4.99
CA ASP A 70 -10.12 14.89 -4.09
C ASP A 70 -10.32 13.64 -3.24
N HIS A 71 -9.51 12.60 -3.46
CA HIS A 71 -9.59 11.36 -2.70
C HIS A 71 -8.84 11.49 -1.37
N ARG A 72 -9.27 10.70 -0.38
CA ARG A 72 -8.66 10.60 0.95
C ARG A 72 -7.88 9.30 1.08
N PHE A 73 -7.04 9.22 2.11
CA PHE A 73 -6.13 8.11 2.33
C PHE A 73 -6.13 7.72 3.80
N ILE A 74 -6.17 6.43 4.07
CA ILE A 74 -5.97 5.81 5.37
C ILE A 74 -4.89 4.75 5.16
N GLY A 75 -3.67 5.03 5.62
CA GLY A 75 -2.54 4.10 5.58
C GLY A 75 -2.28 3.50 6.96
N GLU A 76 -1.85 2.24 7.02
CA GLU A 76 -1.45 1.59 8.28
C GLU A 76 -0.30 2.36 8.97
N GLU A 77 0.77 2.68 8.24
CA GLU A 77 1.96 3.35 8.78
C GLU A 77 1.66 4.81 9.13
N SER A 78 0.88 5.50 8.30
CA SER A 78 0.38 6.85 8.61
C SER A 78 -0.44 6.87 9.89
N THR A 79 -1.32 5.88 10.11
CA THR A 79 -2.15 5.77 11.31
C THR A 79 -1.30 5.42 12.54
N ALA A 80 -0.33 4.51 12.38
CA ALA A 80 0.64 4.18 13.43
C ALA A 80 1.44 5.41 13.88
N ASN A 81 1.75 6.33 12.95
CA ASN A 81 2.41 7.61 13.20
C ASN A 81 1.47 8.73 13.70
N GLY A 82 0.22 8.42 14.02
CA GLY A 82 -0.73 9.33 14.66
C GLY A 82 -1.62 10.14 13.70
N ALA A 83 -1.69 9.77 12.42
CA ALA A 83 -2.68 10.34 11.51
C ALA A 83 -4.11 10.02 12.01
N LYS A 84 -4.97 11.02 12.03
CA LYS A 84 -6.38 10.83 12.39
C LYS A 84 -7.12 10.15 11.24
N VAL A 85 -7.82 9.06 11.56
CA VAL A 85 -8.73 8.39 10.63
C VAL A 85 -10.05 9.14 10.63
N GLU A 86 -10.34 9.85 9.54
CA GLU A 86 -11.61 10.53 9.33
C GLU A 86 -12.36 9.90 8.15
N TYR A 87 -13.48 9.25 8.47
CA TYR A 87 -14.38 8.73 7.44
C TYR A 87 -15.25 9.88 6.92
N THR A 88 -15.11 10.18 5.64
CA THR A 88 -15.90 11.21 4.95
C THR A 88 -16.64 10.58 3.78
N ASN A 89 -17.54 11.33 3.15
CA ASN A 89 -18.21 10.89 1.92
C ASN A 89 -17.29 10.92 0.69
N ALA A 90 -16.07 11.45 0.82
CA ALA A 90 -15.10 11.43 -0.27
C ALA A 90 -14.54 10.01 -0.49
N PRO A 91 -14.26 9.61 -1.74
CA PRO A 91 -13.59 8.34 -2.00
C PRO A 91 -12.29 8.24 -1.21
N THR A 92 -12.14 7.16 -0.46
CA THR A 92 -11.05 6.96 0.50
C THR A 92 -10.32 5.66 0.20
N TRP A 93 -9.02 5.76 -0.07
CA TRP A 93 -8.15 4.61 -0.26
C TRP A 93 -7.64 4.13 1.10
N ILE A 94 -7.84 2.84 1.38
CA ILE A 94 -7.29 2.15 2.53
C ILE A 94 -6.10 1.33 2.04
N ILE A 95 -4.91 1.64 2.58
CA ILE A 95 -3.64 1.10 2.10
C ILE A 95 -2.99 0.34 3.25
N ASP A 96 -2.73 -0.94 3.01
CA ASP A 96 -1.94 -1.83 3.84
C ASP A 96 -0.76 -2.31 2.98
N PRO A 97 0.44 -1.73 3.18
CA PRO A 97 1.60 -1.95 2.32
C PRO A 97 2.06 -3.41 2.30
N ILE A 98 2.06 -4.07 3.46
CA ILE A 98 2.53 -5.45 3.66
C ILE A 98 1.74 -6.09 4.80
N ASP A 99 0.64 -6.78 4.46
CA ASP A 99 -0.10 -7.56 5.44
C ASP A 99 0.69 -8.84 5.79
N GLY A 100 1.04 -8.99 7.06
CA GLY A 100 1.79 -10.14 7.57
C GLY A 100 3.00 -9.80 8.44
N THR A 101 2.87 -8.86 9.39
CA THR A 101 3.91 -8.55 10.39
C THR A 101 4.33 -9.75 11.28
N THR A 102 3.63 -10.89 11.23
CA THR A 102 4.00 -12.11 12.00
C THR A 102 4.86 -13.13 11.22
N ASN A 103 4.96 -13.04 9.89
CA ASN A 103 5.59 -14.11 9.09
C ASN A 103 7.07 -13.86 8.74
N PHE A 104 7.60 -12.73 9.21
CA PHE A 104 8.95 -12.28 8.87
C PHE A 104 10.05 -13.05 9.61
N VAL A 105 9.73 -13.64 10.77
CA VAL A 105 10.67 -14.44 11.58
C VAL A 105 10.93 -15.83 10.97
N HIS A 106 10.16 -16.27 9.96
CA HIS A 106 10.22 -17.64 9.44
C HIS A 106 10.48 -17.80 7.92
N ARG A 107 10.87 -16.75 7.19
CA ARG A 107 11.19 -16.83 5.74
C ARG A 107 10.04 -17.38 4.88
N CYS A 108 8.79 -17.08 5.23
CA CYS A 108 7.65 -17.43 4.38
C CYS A 108 7.45 -16.39 3.29
N VAL A 109 7.45 -16.87 2.04
CA VAL A 109 7.37 -16.09 0.80
C VAL A 109 5.91 -15.77 0.47
N CYS A 110 5.25 -14.93 1.27
CA CYS A 110 3.93 -14.37 0.94
C CYS A 110 3.82 -12.96 1.55
N ARG A 111 4.32 -11.94 0.85
CA ARG A 111 3.97 -10.54 1.14
C ARG A 111 2.76 -10.18 0.29
N LEU A 112 1.66 -9.83 0.93
CA LEU A 112 0.45 -9.38 0.26
C LEU A 112 0.38 -7.87 0.39
N LEU A 113 0.31 -7.18 -0.74
CA LEU A 113 0.03 -5.76 -0.77
C LEU A 113 -1.48 -5.61 -0.95
N ILE A 114 -2.14 -4.98 0.01
CA ILE A 114 -3.60 -4.83 0.01
C ILE A 114 -3.94 -3.35 -0.18
N ILE A 115 -4.71 -3.08 -1.24
CA ILE A 115 -5.31 -1.77 -1.47
C ILE A 115 -6.81 -1.98 -1.61
N SER A 116 -7.58 -1.23 -0.84
CA SER A 116 -9.04 -1.18 -0.94
C SER A 116 -9.50 0.25 -1.16
N LEU A 117 -10.51 0.43 -2.01
CA LEU A 117 -11.18 1.72 -2.19
C LEU A 117 -12.55 1.67 -1.50
N TYR A 118 -12.76 2.58 -0.57
CA TYR A 118 -14.06 2.80 0.07
C TYR A 118 -14.68 4.09 -0.46
N TYR A 119 -15.95 4.04 -0.84
CA TYR A 119 -16.74 5.25 -1.00
C TYR A 119 -18.22 4.93 -0.73
N LEU A 120 -18.96 5.96 -0.34
CA LEU A 120 -20.40 5.88 -0.13
C LEU A 120 -21.09 6.16 -1.47
N ALA A 121 -21.73 5.14 -2.04
CA ALA A 121 -22.67 5.34 -3.13
C ALA A 121 -23.94 5.98 -2.57
N ASN A 122 -24.24 7.22 -2.98
CA ASN A 122 -25.54 7.86 -2.73
C ASN A 122 -26.59 7.34 -3.73
#